data_AF-A0A0Q9N6Y5-F1
#
_entry.id   AF-A0A0Q9N6Y5-F1
#
_cell.length_a   1.000
_cell.length_b   1.000
_cell.length_c   1.000
_cell.angle_alpha   90.00
_cell.angle_beta   90.00
_cell.angle_gamma   90.00
#
_symmetry.space_group_name_H-M   'P 1'
#
loop_
_entity.id
_entity.type
_entity.pdbx_description
1 polymer ?
#
loop_
_entity_poly.entity_id
_entity_poly.type
_entity_poly.pdbx_seq_one_letter_code
_entity_poly.pdbx_strand_id
1 'polypeptide(L)' 'MRNDIRICDKCKHMKVKSALAKISAIAPDTEVKVACKSYCGPCSRFAFIFINGRYITGATEDEAIEKAKKYVK' A
#
# COMPACT_ATOMS: atom_id res chain seq x y z
N MET A 1 -10.67 5.42 13.82
CA MET A 1 -9.82 4.27 14.21
C MET A 1 -8.49 4.41 13.48
N ARG A 2 -7.35 4.04 14.07
CA ARG A 2 -6.05 4.18 13.38
C ARG A 2 -5.91 3.02 12.38
N ASN A 3 -5.79 3.33 11.09
CA ASN A 3 -5.56 2.29 10.08
C ASN A 3 -4.12 1.78 10.19
N ASP A 4 -3.88 0.50 9.92
CA ASP A 4 -2.52 -0.05 9.81
C ASP A 4 -2.18 -0.22 8.33
N ILE A 5 -1.53 0.79 7.75
CA ILE A 5 -1.12 0.77 6.35
C ILE A 5 0.38 0.52 6.27
N ARG A 6 0.78 -0.48 5.48
CA ARG A 6 2.19 -0.81 5.27
C ARG A 6 2.49 -1.01 3.79
N ILE A 7 3.64 -0.48 3.38
CA ILE A 7 4.16 -0.60 2.02
C ILE A 7 5.63 -1.04 2.06
N CYS A 8 6.11 -1.61 0.96
CA CYS A 8 7.49 -2.07 0.84
C CYS A 8 8.28 -1.12 -0.07
N ASP A 9 9.41 -0.63 0.44
CA ASP A 9 10.38 0.19 -0.30
C ASP A 9 11.16 -0.59 -1.36
N LYS A 10 11.34 -1.88 -1.16
CA LYS A 10 12.01 -2.78 -2.11
C LYS A 10 11.09 -3.25 -3.23
N CYS A 11 9.83 -2.82 -3.27
CA CYS A 11 8.89 -3.31 -4.26
C CYS A 11 9.05 -2.61 -5.62
N LYS A 12 9.33 -3.38 -6.68
CA LYS A 12 9.56 -2.82 -8.03
C LYS A 12 8.34 -2.10 -8.62
N HIS A 13 7.14 -2.53 -8.23
CA HIS A 13 5.86 -2.01 -8.72
C HIS A 13 5.22 -0.97 -7.79
N MET A 14 5.92 -0.54 -6.74
CA MET A 14 5.44 0.45 -5.77
C MET A 14 6.47 1.57 -5.61
N LYS A 15 6.07 2.83 -5.72
CA LYS A 15 6.95 3.99 -5.51
C LYS A 15 6.62 4.63 -4.18
N VAL A 16 7.47 4.43 -3.16
CA VAL A 16 7.24 4.92 -1.78
C VAL A 16 6.78 6.38 -1.72
N LYS A 17 7.47 7.31 -2.38
CA LYS A 17 7.10 8.75 -2.36
C LYS A 17 5.70 9.00 -2.93
N SER A 18 5.37 8.37 -4.05
CA SER A 18 4.06 8.51 -4.71
C SER A 18 2.97 7.84 -3.89
N ALA A 19 3.22 6.61 -3.43
CA ALA A 19 2.33 5.86 -2.57
C ALA A 19 2.01 6.61 -1.27
N LEU A 20 3.00 7.17 -0.59
CA LEU A 20 2.80 7.95 0.62
C LEU A 20 1.90 9.16 0.37
N ALA A 21 2.18 9.96 -0.66
CA ALA A 21 1.36 11.12 -0.99
C ALA A 21 -0.10 10.74 -1.28
N LYS A 22 -0.32 9.69 -2.06
CA LYS A 22 -1.67 9.19 -2.40
C LYS A 22 -2.39 8.58 -1.20
N ILE A 23 -1.68 7.81 -0.35
CA ILE A 23 -2.24 7.21 0.87
C ILE A 23 -2.61 8.30 1.88
N SER A 24 -1.77 9.31 2.08
CA SER A 24 -2.07 10.44 2.97
C SER A 24 -3.28 11.24 2.49
N ALA A 25 -3.56 11.28 1.18
CA ALA A 25 -4.76 11.93 0.65
C ALA A 25 -6.06 11.18 1.02
N ILE A 26 -5.99 9.85 1.18
CA ILE A 26 -7.17 9.00 1.48
C ILE A 26 -7.29 8.67 2.97
N ALA A 27 -6.19 8.73 3.71
CA ALA A 27 -6.09 8.41 5.12
C ALA A 27 -5.10 9.37 5.80
N PRO A 28 -5.45 10.66 5.96
CA PRO A 28 -4.55 11.68 6.51
C PRO A 28 -4.16 11.40 7.98
N ASP A 29 -5.05 10.77 8.75
CA ASP A 29 -4.82 10.43 10.16
C ASP A 29 -4.07 9.10 10.37
N THR A 30 -3.48 8.54 9.32
CA THR A 30 -2.84 7.22 9.35
C THR A 30 -1.34 7.29 9.07
N GLU A 31 -0.56 6.64 9.93
CA GLU A 31 0.87 6.45 9.73
C GLU A 31 1.12 5.26 8.80
N VAL A 32 1.81 5.53 7.68
CA VAL A 32 2.18 4.50 6.72
C VAL A 32 3.55 3.93 7.07
N LYS A 33 3.60 2.65 7.44
CA LYS A 33 4.88 1.98 7.76
C LYS A 33 5.54 1.47 6.49
N VAL A 34 6.73 1.97 6.20
CA VAL A 34 7.54 1.52 5.08
C VAL A 34 8.48 0.41 5.57
N ALA A 35 8.18 -0.84 5.23
CA ALA A 35 9.00 -1.99 5.61
C ALA A 35 8.83 -3.15 4.62
N CYS A 36 9.88 -3.95 4.44
CA CYS A 36 9.79 -5.18 3.67
C CYS A 36 8.82 -6.18 4.35
N LYS A 37 7.87 -6.72 3.57
CA LYS A 37 6.91 -7.74 4.02
C LYS A 37 7.20 -9.13 3.46
N SER A 38 8.39 -9.33 2.87
CA SER A 38 8.77 -10.57 2.15
C SER A 38 7.75 -10.99 1.08
N TYR A 39 6.98 -10.02 0.56
CA TYR A 39 5.94 -10.23 -0.45
C TYR A 39 6.50 -10.10 -1.87
N CYS A 40 7.81 -10.36 -2.03
CA CYS A 40 8.57 -10.09 -3.25
C CYS A 40 8.07 -10.93 -4.44
N GLY A 41 7.57 -12.15 -4.19
CA GLY A 41 7.00 -13.01 -5.23
C GLY A 41 5.85 -12.32 -5.96
N PRO A 42 4.72 -12.00 -5.31
CA PRO A 42 3.64 -11.26 -5.95
C PRO A 42 4.01 -9.83 -6.34
N CYS A 43 4.84 -9.15 -5.54
CA CYS A 43 5.33 -7.80 -5.86
C CYS A 43 6.15 -7.74 -7.15
N SER A 44 6.69 -8.85 -7.64
CA SER A 44 7.39 -8.90 -8.94
C SER A 44 6.44 -8.78 -10.14
N ARG A 45 5.13 -8.91 -9.93
CA ARG A 45 4.10 -8.87 -10.98
C ARG A 45 3.04 -7.79 -10.76
N PHE A 46 2.83 -7.38 -9.50
CA PHE A 46 1.73 -6.51 -9.09
C PHE A 46 2.21 -5.50 -8.03
N ALA A 47 1.60 -4.32 -7.99
CA ALA A 47 1.69 -3.43 -6.84
C ALA A 47 0.90 -4.02 -5.67
N PHE A 48 1.34 -3.77 -4.43
CA PHE A 48 0.60 -4.21 -3.26
C PHE A 48 0.62 -3.18 -2.13
N ILE A 49 -0.45 -3.17 -1.34
CA ILE A 49 -0.61 -2.39 -0.12
C ILE A 49 -1.15 -3.31 0.95
N PHE A 50 -0.54 -3.26 2.14
CA PHE A 50 -1.12 -3.90 3.30
C PHE A 50 -1.99 -2.87 4.04
N ILE A 51 -3.27 -3.16 4.23
CA ILE A 51 -4.18 -2.30 4.98
C ILE A 51 -5.03 -3.14 5.93
N ASN A 52 -5.01 -2.81 7.22
CA ASN A 52 -5.89 -3.40 8.24
C ASN A 52 -5.88 -4.94 8.26
N GLY A 53 -4.70 -5.56 8.10
CA GLY A 53 -4.56 -7.01 8.09
C GLY A 53 -4.68 -7.68 6.72
N ARG A 54 -4.92 -6.91 5.64
CA ARG A 54 -5.19 -7.45 4.30
C ARG A 54 -4.14 -7.00 3.29
N TYR A 55 -3.74 -7.92 2.41
CA TYR A 55 -2.92 -7.59 1.23
C TYR A 55 -3.84 -7.25 0.07
N ILE A 56 -3.74 -6.01 -0.40
CA ILE A 56 -4.47 -5.51 -1.56
C ILE A 56 -3.48 -5.40 -2.70
N THR A 57 -3.77 -6.07 -3.82
CA THR A 57 -2.92 -6.08 -5.01
C THR A 57 -3.61 -5.41 -6.20
N GLY A 58 -2.82 -4.74 -7.03
CA GLY A 58 -3.26 -4.13 -8.29
C GLY A 58 -2.20 -4.31 -9.38
N ALA A 59 -2.61 -4.30 -10.65
CA ALA A 59 -1.67 -4.30 -11.77
C ALA A 59 -0.78 -3.04 -11.74
N THR A 60 -1.31 -1.93 -11.23
CA THR A 60 -0.58 -0.68 -11.00
C THR A 60 -0.70 -0.23 -9.55
N GLU A 61 0.19 0.69 -9.15
CA GLU A 61 0.13 1.37 -7.86
C GLU A 61 -1.24 2.03 -7.65
N ASP A 62 -1.74 2.75 -8.66
CA ASP A 62 -3.05 3.42 -8.60
C ASP A 62 -4.19 2.43 -8.36
N GLU A 63 -4.20 1.30 -9.07
CA GLU A 63 -5.24 0.29 -8.89
C GLU A 63 -5.19 -0.33 -7.48
N ALA A 64 -4.00 -0.59 -6.94
CA ALA A 64 -3.83 -1.09 -5.58
C ALA A 64 -4.36 -0.08 -4.54
N ILE A 65 -4.10 1.22 -4.74
CA ILE A 65 -4.56 2.31 -3.86
C ILE A 65 -6.08 2.46 -3.95
N GLU A 66 -6.66 2.49 -5.15
CA GLU A 66 -8.11 2.58 -5.35
C GLU A 66 -8.85 1.43 -4.66
N LYS A 67 -8.31 0.20 -4.76
CA LYS A 67 -8.85 -0.95 -4.02
C LYS A 67 -8.66 -0.79 -2.51
N ALA A 68 -7.53 -0.26 -2.06
CA ALA A 68 -7.22 -0.06 -0.65
C ALA A 68 -8.15 0.96 0.02
N LYS A 69 -8.61 1.99 -0.70
CA LYS A 69 -9.58 2.99 -0.20
C LYS A 69 -10.82 2.35 0.45
N LYS A 70 -11.32 1.25 -0.11
CA LYS A 70 -12.50 0.51 0.40
C LYS A 70 -12.29 -0.12 1.77
N TYR A 71 -11.05 -0.22 2.23
CA TYR A 71 -10.67 -0.85 3.48
C TYR A 71 -10.15 0.14 4.52
N VAL A 72 -10.13 1.44 4.20
CA VAL A 72 -9.86 2.52 5.16
C VAL A 72 -11.06 2.61 6.11
N LYS A 73 -10.79 2.62 7.41
CA LYS A 73 -11.77 2.78 8.49
C LYS A 73 -11.72 4.18 9.08
#